data_AF-A0A602K055-F1
#
_entry.id   AF-A0A602K055-F1
#
_cell.length_a   1.000
_cell.length_b   1.000
_cell.length_c   1.000
_cell.angle_alpha   90.00
_cell.angle_beta   90.00
_cell.angle_gamma   90.00
#
_symmetry.space_group_name_H-M   'P 1'
#
loop_
_entity.id
_entity.type
_entity.pdbx_description
1 polymer ?
#
loop_
_entity_poly.entity_id
_entity_poly.type
_entity_poly.pdbx_seq_one_letter_code
_entity_poly.pdbx_strand_id
1 'polypeptide(L)'
;MISFNKSKILTCGLFAIISAISLYFFLVSHPTVIISGDDWGNLTSTRALYPQWGIANPIKVMPELGYPLFAKLSTALIMPLGFGFLESFSIITAIFITILLSLFLHQLFQLFNVNLSAGFLRSSIFVVFFYASIFFIFLKEGNHENLYMLWEVNITCFYHYIAPA
;
A
#
# COMPACT_ATOMS: atom_id res chain seq x y z
N MET A 1 12.22 -19.27 -26.09
CA MET A 1 10.76 -19.11 -25.90
C MET A 1 10.38 -19.73 -24.55
N ILE A 2 9.92 -18.95 -23.57
CA ILE A 2 9.46 -19.48 -22.28
C ILE A 2 8.05 -20.05 -22.50
N SER A 3 7.75 -21.25 -22.01
CA SER A 3 6.38 -21.80 -22.11
C SER A 3 5.41 -20.93 -21.29
N PHE A 4 4.17 -20.81 -21.75
CA PHE A 4 3.15 -19.95 -21.11
C PHE A 4 2.99 -20.26 -19.60
N ASN A 5 2.97 -21.54 -19.23
CA ASN A 5 2.84 -21.96 -17.84
C ASN A 5 4.07 -21.56 -16.99
N LYS A 6 5.27 -21.67 -17.56
CA LYS A 6 6.51 -21.24 -16.91
C LYS A 6 6.56 -19.72 -16.73
N SER A 7 6.07 -18.94 -17.70
CA SER A 7 5.97 -17.49 -17.56
C SER A 7 5.03 -17.09 -16.43
N LYS A 8 3.88 -17.75 -16.29
CA LYS A 8 2.92 -17.46 -15.22
C LYS A 8 3.51 -17.74 -13.83
N ILE A 9 4.18 -18.88 -13.67
CA ILE A 9 4.86 -19.23 -12.40
C ILE A 9 5.93 -18.19 -12.06
N LEU A 10 6.74 -17.78 -13.04
CA LEU A 10 7.78 -16.77 -12.85
C LEU A 10 7.19 -15.40 -12.48
N THR A 11 6.08 -14.99 -13.11
CA THR A 11 5.35 -13.77 -12.73
C THR A 11 4.84 -13.86 -11.29
N CYS A 12 4.21 -14.96 -10.90
CA CYS A 12 3.75 -15.16 -9.52
C CYS A 12 4.91 -15.11 -8.52
N GLY A 13 6.04 -15.76 -8.84
CA GLY A 13 7.24 -15.72 -8.01
C GLY A 13 7.80 -14.30 -7.83
N LEU A 14 7.88 -13.52 -8.91
CA LEU A 14 8.32 -12.12 -8.86
C LEU A 14 7.44 -11.30 -7.90
N PHE A 15 6.11 -11.37 -8.05
CA PHE A 15 5.20 -10.57 -7.23
C PHE A 15 5.11 -11.08 -5.79
N ALA A 16 5.30 -12.38 -5.54
CA ALA A 16 5.41 -12.91 -4.18
C ALA A 16 6.64 -12.34 -3.45
N ILE A 17 7.79 -12.25 -4.14
CA ILE A 17 9.02 -11.66 -3.59
C ILE A 17 8.81 -10.16 -3.32
N ILE A 18 8.28 -9.41 -4.29
CA ILE A 18 7.99 -7.98 -4.11
C ILE A 18 7.04 -7.75 -2.93
N SER A 19 5.99 -8.57 -2.82
CA SER A 19 5.03 -8.47 -1.72
C SER A 19 5.68 -8.80 -0.38
N ALA A 20 6.52 -9.82 -0.30
CA ALA A 20 7.21 -10.19 0.93
C ALA A 20 8.18 -9.10 1.42
N ILE A 21 8.96 -8.50 0.50
CA ILE A 21 9.87 -7.39 0.82
C ILE A 21 9.07 -6.17 1.29
N SER A 22 8.01 -5.81 0.57
CA SER A 22 7.16 -4.67 0.90
C SER A 22 6.46 -4.85 2.25
N LEU A 23 5.92 -6.05 2.51
CA LEU A 23 5.26 -6.37 3.76
C LEU A 23 6.25 -6.29 4.93
N TYR A 24 7.45 -6.84 4.78
CA TYR A 24 8.50 -6.71 5.80
C TYR A 24 8.84 -5.23 6.05
N PHE A 25 8.98 -4.44 4.99
CA PHE A 25 9.29 -3.02 5.09
C PHE A 25 8.22 -2.26 5.90
N PHE A 26 6.94 -2.41 5.55
CA PHE A 26 5.84 -1.71 6.23
C PHE A 26 5.45 -2.32 7.59
N LEU A 27 5.87 -3.54 7.93
CA LEU A 27 5.66 -4.11 9.26
C LEU A 27 6.78 -3.75 10.24
N VAL A 28 8.03 -3.73 9.78
CA VAL A 28 9.20 -3.69 10.66
C VAL A 28 10.02 -2.42 10.49
N SER A 29 10.28 -2.01 9.26
CA SER A 29 11.20 -0.89 8.99
C SER A 29 10.52 0.48 9.09
N HIS A 30 9.27 0.56 8.60
CA HIS A 30 8.48 1.79 8.60
C HIS A 30 7.00 1.49 8.82
N PRO A 31 6.60 1.13 10.05
CA PRO A 31 5.20 0.88 10.37
C PRO A 31 4.41 2.18 10.39
N THR A 32 3.32 2.21 9.62
CA THR A 32 2.31 3.27 9.71
C THR A 32 1.46 3.02 10.96
N VAL A 33 1.34 4.02 11.83
CA VAL A 33 0.71 3.88 13.15
C VAL A 33 -0.23 5.06 13.45
N ILE A 34 -1.13 4.86 14.41
CA ILE A 34 -1.99 5.90 14.96
C ILE A 34 -1.14 6.76 15.91
N ILE A 35 -1.03 8.06 15.63
CA ILE A 35 -0.15 8.97 16.37
C ILE A 35 -0.83 10.28 16.77
N SER A 36 -2.00 10.60 16.22
CA SER A 36 -2.65 11.91 16.35
C SER A 36 -4.14 11.79 16.66
N GLY A 37 -4.73 12.88 17.17
CA GLY A 37 -6.18 12.96 17.39
C GLY A 37 -6.99 12.84 16.09
N ASP A 38 -6.43 13.28 14.96
CA ASP A 38 -7.05 13.15 13.65
C ASP A 38 -7.22 11.69 13.24
N ASP A 39 -6.27 10.82 13.60
CA ASP A 39 -6.37 9.37 13.35
C ASP A 39 -7.58 8.78 14.07
N TRP A 40 -7.76 9.13 15.36
CA TRP A 40 -8.90 8.70 16.16
C TRP A 40 -10.22 9.26 15.65
N GLY A 41 -10.23 10.51 15.18
CA GLY A 41 -11.40 11.13 14.55
C GLY A 41 -11.84 10.40 13.29
N ASN A 42 -10.90 10.07 12.40
CA ASN A 42 -11.19 9.37 11.14
C ASN A 42 -11.58 7.90 11.34
N LEU A 43 -11.11 7.24 12.42
CA LEU A 43 -11.53 5.88 12.77
C LEU A 43 -13.01 5.77 13.14
N THR A 44 -13.55 6.82 13.77
CA THR A 44 -14.91 6.84 14.31
C THR A 44 -15.91 7.52 13.37
N SER A 45 -15.42 8.39 12.50
CA SER A 45 -16.24 9.13 11.54
C SER A 45 -16.49 8.28 10.29
N THR A 46 -17.75 8.05 9.96
CA THR A 46 -18.16 7.43 8.70
C THR A 46 -18.96 8.43 7.87
N ARG A 47 -18.64 8.52 6.58
CA ARG A 47 -19.44 9.36 5.68
C ARG A 47 -20.76 8.68 5.35
N ALA A 48 -21.81 9.48 5.28
CA ALA A 48 -23.07 9.02 4.72
C ALA A 48 -22.97 8.77 3.20
N LEU A 49 -23.82 7.90 2.67
CA LEU A 49 -23.89 7.57 1.24
C LEU A 49 -24.38 8.75 0.35
N TYR A 50 -24.82 9.85 0.95
CA TYR A 50 -25.30 11.04 0.24
C TYR A 50 -24.28 12.20 0.26
N PRO A 51 -24.35 13.14 -0.70
CA PRO A 51 -23.50 14.33 -0.69
C PRO A 51 -23.72 15.18 0.58
N GLN A 52 -22.65 15.49 1.29
CA GLN A 52 -22.69 16.35 2.48
C GLN A 52 -22.36 17.79 2.10
N TRP A 53 -23.37 18.66 2.11
CA TRP A 53 -23.20 20.07 1.74
C TRP A 53 -22.17 20.77 2.63
N GLY A 54 -21.25 21.52 2.00
CA GLY A 54 -20.21 22.30 2.70
C GLY A 54 -19.00 21.50 3.21
N ILE A 55 -19.05 20.16 3.17
CA ILE A 55 -17.97 19.28 3.66
C ILE A 55 -17.58 18.22 2.62
N ALA A 56 -18.40 18.02 1.56
CA ALA A 56 -18.15 17.04 0.51
C ALA A 56 -16.80 17.27 -0.16
N ASN A 57 -15.83 16.40 0.16
CA ASN A 57 -14.55 16.33 -0.49
C ASN A 57 -14.44 14.98 -1.22
N PRO A 58 -14.43 14.96 -2.58
CA PRO A 58 -14.33 13.72 -3.34
C PRO A 58 -13.09 12.89 -3.01
N ILE A 59 -11.96 13.55 -2.68
CA ILE A 59 -10.73 12.83 -2.31
C ILE A 59 -10.85 12.11 -0.96
N LYS A 60 -11.82 12.52 -0.13
CA LYS A 60 -12.05 11.95 1.21
C LYS A 60 -12.95 10.72 1.23
N VAL A 61 -13.46 10.25 0.08
CA VAL A 61 -14.24 9.00 0.02
C VAL A 61 -13.41 7.80 0.50
N MET A 62 -12.16 7.70 0.04
CA MET A 62 -11.26 6.63 0.45
C MET A 62 -10.97 6.63 1.96
N PRO A 63 -10.55 7.73 2.60
CA PRO A 63 -10.36 7.72 4.04
C PRO A 63 -11.69 7.51 4.79
N GLU A 64 -12.78 8.19 4.45
CA GLU A 64 -14.04 8.12 5.20
C GLU A 64 -14.74 6.74 5.17
N LEU A 65 -14.39 5.88 4.20
CA LEU A 65 -14.86 4.49 4.13
C LEU A 65 -13.77 3.49 4.51
N GLY A 66 -12.56 3.71 4.03
CA GLY A 66 -11.41 2.84 4.22
C GLY A 66 -11.00 2.78 5.69
N TYR A 67 -10.81 3.91 6.36
CA TYR A 67 -10.42 3.94 7.77
C TYR A 67 -11.27 3.06 8.68
N PRO A 68 -12.59 3.32 8.78
CA PRO A 68 -13.46 2.56 9.67
C PRO A 68 -13.60 1.09 9.21
N LEU A 69 -13.49 0.82 7.91
CA LEU A 69 -13.47 -0.55 7.39
C LEU A 69 -12.23 -1.31 7.86
N PHE A 70 -11.03 -0.76 7.66
CA PHE A 70 -9.79 -1.40 8.07
C PHE A 70 -9.66 -1.51 9.59
N ALA A 71 -10.26 -0.58 10.34
CA ALA A 71 -10.38 -0.70 11.79
C ALA A 71 -11.17 -1.95 12.17
N LYS A 72 -12.35 -2.14 11.57
CA LYS A 72 -13.17 -3.33 11.79
C LYS A 72 -12.44 -4.61 11.35
N LEU A 73 -11.80 -4.61 10.18
CA LEU A 73 -11.01 -5.75 9.71
C LEU A 73 -9.86 -6.08 10.66
N SER A 74 -9.17 -5.09 11.21
CA SER A 74 -8.09 -5.32 12.19
C SER A 74 -8.61 -6.01 13.45
N THR A 75 -9.76 -5.56 13.96
CA THR A 75 -10.39 -6.13 15.16
C THR A 75 -10.94 -7.53 14.92
N ALA A 76 -11.44 -7.80 13.70
CA ALA A 76 -12.07 -9.08 13.38
C ALA A 76 -11.07 -10.16 12.94
N LEU A 77 -9.96 -9.78 12.30
CA LEU A 77 -9.03 -10.72 11.68
C LEU A 77 -7.69 -10.82 12.42
N ILE A 78 -7.19 -9.72 12.98
CA ILE A 78 -5.82 -9.66 13.54
C ILE A 78 -5.84 -9.75 15.06
N MET A 79 -6.68 -8.98 15.75
CA MET A 79 -6.77 -9.02 17.22
C MET A 79 -7.05 -10.41 17.80
N PRO A 80 -7.86 -11.30 17.19
CA PRO A 80 -8.05 -12.67 17.70
C PRO A 80 -6.77 -13.51 17.76
N LEU A 81 -5.70 -13.08 17.08
CA LEU A 81 -4.39 -13.73 17.11
C LEU A 81 -3.54 -13.29 18.33
N GLY A 82 -4.07 -12.42 19.20
CA GLY A 82 -3.42 -11.96 20.44
C GLY A 82 -2.77 -10.58 20.37
N PHE A 83 -2.91 -9.87 19.25
CA PHE A 83 -2.34 -8.52 19.07
C PHE A 83 -3.22 -7.43 19.71
N GLY A 84 -2.59 -6.33 20.15
CA GLY A 84 -3.30 -5.13 20.59
C GLY A 84 -3.98 -4.41 19.41
N PHE A 85 -4.92 -3.51 19.69
CA PHE A 85 -5.65 -2.77 18.63
C PHE A 85 -4.71 -1.94 17.73
N LEU A 86 -3.80 -1.16 18.33
CA LEU A 86 -2.87 -0.30 17.57
C LEU A 86 -1.98 -1.11 16.64
N GLU A 87 -1.43 -2.21 17.15
CA GLU A 87 -0.60 -3.14 16.40
C GLU A 87 -1.40 -3.84 15.29
N SER A 88 -2.60 -4.33 15.62
CA SER A 88 -3.51 -4.96 14.66
C SER A 88 -3.86 -4.03 13.50
N PHE A 89 -4.09 -2.75 13.80
CA PHE A 89 -4.42 -1.75 12.78
C PHE A 89 -3.20 -1.37 11.94
N SER A 90 -2.01 -1.31 12.53
CA SER A 90 -0.76 -1.14 11.76
C SER A 90 -0.51 -2.33 10.83
N ILE A 91 -0.70 -3.58 11.30
CA ILE A 91 -0.56 -4.79 10.51
C ILE A 91 -1.54 -4.82 9.32
N ILE A 92 -2.83 -4.57 9.55
CA ILE A 92 -3.81 -4.59 8.45
C ILE A 92 -3.51 -3.50 7.41
N THR A 93 -2.99 -2.35 7.86
CA THR A 93 -2.61 -1.24 6.99
C THR A 93 -1.38 -1.60 6.17
N ALA A 94 -0.35 -2.22 6.77
CA ALA A 94 0.82 -2.72 6.04
C ALA A 94 0.45 -3.77 4.97
N ILE A 95 -0.48 -4.67 5.30
CA ILE A 95 -1.04 -5.63 4.32
C ILE A 95 -1.75 -4.89 3.19
N PHE A 96 -2.59 -3.90 3.52
CA PHE A 96 -3.32 -3.11 2.55
C PHE A 96 -2.38 -2.34 1.59
N ILE A 97 -1.38 -1.64 2.12
CA ILE A 97 -0.36 -0.93 1.34
C ILE A 97 0.35 -1.91 0.40
N THR A 98 0.76 -3.07 0.92
CA THR A 98 1.44 -4.11 0.14
C THR A 98 0.58 -4.61 -1.01
N ILE A 99 -0.72 -4.84 -0.77
CA ILE A 99 -1.67 -5.26 -1.82
C ILE A 99 -1.79 -4.19 -2.90
N LEU A 100 -1.98 -2.91 -2.52
CA LEU A 100 -2.07 -1.82 -3.48
C LEU A 100 -0.81 -1.71 -4.33
N LEU A 101 0.36 -1.73 -3.71
CA LEU A 101 1.65 -1.66 -4.39
C LEU A 101 1.85 -2.83 -5.36
N SER A 102 1.55 -4.05 -4.93
CA SER A 102 1.65 -5.24 -5.78
C SER A 102 0.67 -5.20 -6.95
N LEU A 103 -0.57 -4.73 -6.75
CA LEU A 103 -1.55 -4.55 -7.82
C LEU A 103 -1.09 -3.50 -8.83
N PHE A 104 -0.60 -2.35 -8.35
CA PHE A 104 -0.07 -1.29 -9.19
C PHE A 104 1.10 -1.77 -10.05
N LEU A 105 2.09 -2.44 -9.44
CA LEU A 105 3.24 -2.99 -10.17
C LEU A 105 2.83 -4.12 -11.12
N HIS A 106 1.78 -4.88 -10.78
CA HIS A 106 1.22 -5.87 -11.70
C HIS A 106 0.60 -5.23 -12.93
N GLN A 107 -0.17 -4.16 -12.77
CA GLN A 107 -0.71 -3.40 -13.89
C GLN A 107 0.41 -2.82 -14.76
N LEU A 108 1.47 -2.29 -14.15
CA LEU A 108 2.65 -1.81 -14.86
C LEU A 108 3.33 -2.95 -15.64
N PHE A 109 3.47 -4.14 -15.04
CA PHE A 109 3.98 -5.33 -15.73
C PHE A 109 3.12 -5.69 -16.95
N GLN A 110 1.79 -5.72 -16.81
CA GLN A 110 0.88 -6.04 -17.91
C GLN A 110 0.96 -5.01 -19.04
N LEU A 111 1.05 -3.71 -18.70
CA LEU A 111 1.24 -2.65 -19.67
C LEU A 111 2.48 -2.91 -20.55
N PHE A 112 3.62 -3.24 -19.95
CA PHE A 112 4.84 -3.50 -20.71
C PHE A 112 4.81 -4.85 -21.44
N ASN A 113 4.36 -5.90 -20.76
CA ASN A 113 4.46 -7.26 -21.29
C ASN A 113 3.41 -7.55 -22.36
N VAL A 114 2.19 -7.04 -22.19
CA VAL A 114 1.06 -7.28 -23.09
C VAL A 114 0.89 -6.10 -24.04
N ASN A 115 0.63 -4.90 -23.53
CA ASN A 115 0.23 -3.77 -24.37
C ASN A 115 1.39 -3.24 -25.23
N LEU A 116 2.60 -3.21 -24.68
CA LEU A 116 3.81 -2.76 -25.39
C LEU A 116 4.64 -3.91 -25.97
N SER A 117 4.21 -5.17 -25.75
CA SER A 117 4.89 -6.37 -26.26
C SER A 117 6.40 -6.41 -25.97
N ALA A 118 6.85 -5.84 -24.85
CA ALA A 118 8.26 -5.77 -24.49
C ALA A 118 8.87 -7.15 -24.12
N GLY A 119 8.01 -8.11 -23.80
CA GLY A 119 8.37 -9.46 -23.36
C GLY A 119 8.69 -9.55 -21.86
N PHE A 120 8.67 -10.78 -21.35
CA PHE A 120 8.73 -11.06 -19.90
C PHE A 120 9.95 -10.43 -19.22
N LEU A 121 11.16 -10.65 -19.77
CA LEU A 121 12.39 -10.21 -19.12
C LEU A 121 12.47 -8.68 -19.00
N ARG A 122 12.17 -7.95 -20.10
CA ARG A 122 12.22 -6.50 -20.10
C ARG A 122 11.17 -5.91 -19.16
N SER A 123 9.96 -6.45 -19.19
CA SER A 123 8.86 -6.02 -18.31
C SER A 123 9.20 -6.24 -16.83
N SER A 124 9.80 -7.39 -16.49
CA SER A 124 10.26 -7.68 -15.12
C SER A 124 11.37 -6.73 -14.67
N ILE A 125 12.35 -6.44 -15.55
CA ILE A 125 13.43 -5.48 -15.23
C ILE A 125 12.84 -4.09 -14.97
N PHE A 126 11.91 -3.62 -15.81
CA PHE A 126 11.25 -2.32 -15.61
C PHE A 126 10.48 -2.25 -14.29
N VAL A 127 9.75 -3.31 -13.95
CA VAL A 127 8.98 -3.38 -12.69
C VAL A 127 9.91 -3.39 -11.48
N VAL A 128 11.00 -4.16 -11.51
CA VAL A 128 11.98 -4.18 -10.41
C VAL A 128 12.68 -2.83 -10.28
N PHE A 129 13.04 -2.20 -11.39
CA PHE A 129 13.62 -0.87 -11.40
C PHE A 129 12.66 0.17 -10.82
N PHE A 130 11.38 0.14 -11.24
CA PHE A 130 10.36 1.05 -10.71
C PHE A 130 10.10 0.81 -9.23
N TYR A 131 10.01 -0.45 -8.81
CA TYR A 131 9.88 -0.83 -7.40
C TYR A 131 11.06 -0.30 -6.57
N ALA A 132 12.30 -0.52 -7.01
CA ALA A 132 13.46 0.04 -6.34
C ALA A 132 13.41 1.57 -6.30
N SER A 133 12.94 2.19 -7.37
CA SER A 133 12.81 3.65 -7.48
C SER A 133 11.87 4.26 -6.44
N ILE A 134 10.79 3.55 -6.08
CA ILE A 134 9.85 3.96 -5.03
C ILE A 134 10.56 4.17 -3.69
N PHE A 135 11.55 3.33 -3.36
CA PHE A 135 12.21 3.32 -2.05
C PHE A 135 13.60 3.99 -2.03
N PHE A 136 14.39 3.87 -3.11
CA PHE A 136 15.80 4.23 -3.11
C PHE A 136 16.12 5.61 -3.70
N ILE A 137 15.25 6.23 -4.50
CA ILE A 137 15.58 7.48 -5.21
C ILE A 137 15.82 8.67 -4.26
N PHE A 138 15.30 8.62 -3.03
CA PHE A 138 15.32 9.74 -2.10
C PHE A 138 16.14 9.47 -0.83
N LEU A 139 16.96 8.42 -0.83
CA LEU A 139 17.89 8.17 0.28
C LEU A 139 19.02 9.19 0.22
N LYS A 140 18.98 10.17 1.11
CA LYS A 140 20.08 11.09 1.39
C LYS A 140 20.79 10.64 2.66
N GLU A 141 22.11 10.57 2.62
CA GLU A 141 22.90 10.22 3.80
C GLU A 141 22.83 11.36 4.84
N GLY A 142 22.60 11.01 6.10
CA GLY A 142 22.75 11.93 7.24
C GLY A 142 21.53 12.76 7.64
N ASN A 143 20.32 12.52 7.10
CA ASN A 143 19.12 13.24 7.53
C ASN A 143 17.98 12.28 7.92
N HIS A 144 17.25 12.61 8.99
CA HIS A 144 16.01 11.94 9.40
C HIS A 144 14.84 12.22 8.42
N GLU A 145 15.14 12.69 7.21
CA GLU A 145 14.22 13.18 6.17
C GLU A 145 14.27 12.32 4.89
N ASN A 146 14.64 11.04 4.99
CA ASN A 146 14.64 10.13 3.84
C ASN A 146 13.21 9.72 3.47
N LEU A 147 12.52 10.66 2.83
CA LEU A 147 11.17 10.51 2.30
C LEU A 147 11.22 9.65 1.04
N TYR A 148 10.77 8.40 1.10
CA TYR A 148 10.51 7.61 -0.10
C TYR A 148 9.13 7.94 -0.69
N MET A 149 8.82 7.48 -1.91
CA MET A 149 7.60 7.91 -2.63
C MET A 149 6.29 7.55 -1.91
N LEU A 150 6.32 6.48 -1.11
CA LEU A 150 5.20 6.03 -0.28
C LEU A 150 5.43 6.31 1.21
N TRP A 151 6.27 7.30 1.52
CA TRP A 151 6.58 7.66 2.91
C TRP A 151 5.38 8.32 3.55
N GLU A 152 4.90 7.72 4.63
CA GLU A 152 4.00 8.36 5.56
C GLU A 152 3.97 7.59 6.88
N VAL A 153 4.23 8.28 7.99
CA VAL A 153 4.12 7.69 9.33
C VAL A 153 2.72 7.89 9.88
N ASN A 154 2.11 9.03 9.55
CA ASN A 154 0.76 9.39 9.98
C ASN A 154 -0.26 8.62 9.13
N ILE A 155 -0.93 7.65 9.77
CA ILE A 155 -1.90 6.82 9.07
C ILE A 155 -3.02 7.65 8.42
N THR A 156 -3.40 8.82 8.95
CA THR A 156 -4.45 9.66 8.35
C THR A 156 -4.01 10.15 6.99
N CYS A 157 -2.79 10.67 6.91
CA CYS A 157 -2.20 11.13 5.67
C CYS A 157 -2.08 10.00 4.64
N PHE A 158 -1.77 8.77 5.07
CA PHE A 158 -1.68 7.63 4.16
C PHE A 158 -3.01 7.40 3.42
N TYR A 159 -4.13 7.28 4.16
CA TYR A 159 -5.42 7.03 3.52
C TYR A 159 -5.99 8.26 2.79
N HIS A 160 -5.59 9.48 3.18
CA HIS A 160 -6.05 10.71 2.54
C HIS A 160 -5.29 11.04 1.25
N TYR A 161 -4.00 10.71 1.18
CA TYR A 161 -3.11 11.24 0.14
C TYR A 161 -2.37 10.18 -0.66
N ILE A 162 -2.06 9.01 -0.06
CA ILE A 162 -1.30 7.95 -0.74
C ILE A 162 -2.22 6.88 -1.31
N ALA A 163 -3.16 6.37 -0.51
CA ALA A 163 -4.08 5.32 -0.97
C ALA A 163 -5.01 5.72 -2.15
N PRO A 164 -5.53 6.97 -2.25
CA PRO A 164 -6.41 7.35 -3.36
C PRO A 164 -5.69 7.89 -4.60
N ALA A 165 -4.37 8.14 -4.53
CA ALA A 165 -3.57 8.67 -5.64
C ALA A 165 -3.16 7.55 -6.62
#